data_AF-A0A078MTC3-F1
#
_entry.id   AF-A0A078MTC3-F1
#
_cell.length_a   1.000
_cell.length_b   1.000
_cell.length_c   1.000
_cell.angle_alpha   90.00
_cell.angle_beta   90.00
_cell.angle_gamma   90.00
#
_symmetry.space_group_name_H-M   'P 1'
#
loop_
_entity.id
_entity.type
_entity.pdbx_description
1 polymer ?
#
loop_
_entity_poly.entity_id
_entity_poly.type
_entity_poly.pdbx_seq_one_letter_code
_entity_poly.pdbx_strand_id
1 'polypeptide(L)'
;MVAALLTMVFAAVLQLALVMHVRNTLVDAASSGARYGALADRTPEDGAQRTRDLIGATLGDGYSREVSYAEQYSEGQRLLQIRVQAPLPVAGLLGPGGVLEVTGHALWPAGAP
;
A
#
# COMPACT_ATOMS: atom_id res chain seq x y z
N MET A 1 31.22 -11.82 -22.96
CA MET A 1 30.80 -11.42 -21.60
C MET A 1 29.93 -10.16 -21.56
N VAL A 2 29.94 -9.29 -22.58
CA VAL A 2 29.07 -8.10 -22.65
C VAL A 2 27.58 -8.45 -22.60
N ALA A 3 27.13 -9.46 -23.37
CA ALA A 3 25.73 -9.89 -23.37
C ALA A 3 25.24 -10.33 -21.99
N ALA A 4 26.05 -11.08 -21.23
CA ALA A 4 25.68 -11.53 -19.89
C ALA A 4 25.53 -10.36 -18.90
N LEU A 5 26.46 -9.39 -18.92
CA LEU A 5 26.36 -8.20 -18.09
C LEU A 5 25.14 -7.35 -18.46
N LEU A 6 24.87 -7.19 -19.76
CA LEU A 6 23.69 -6.46 -20.23
C LEU A 6 22.40 -7.11 -19.76
N THR A 7 22.27 -8.45 -19.89
CA THR A 7 21.09 -9.18 -19.41
C THR A 7 20.91 -9.05 -17.90
N MET A 8 21.99 -9.11 -17.12
CA MET A 8 21.94 -8.93 -15.67
C MET A 8 21.45 -7.52 -15.29
N VAL A 9 21.99 -6.48 -15.91
CA VAL A 9 21.57 -5.09 -15.66
C VAL A 9 20.11 -4.89 -16.08
N PHE A 10 19.72 -5.42 -17.24
CA PHE A 10 18.35 -5.35 -17.71
C PHE A 10 17.37 -6.03 -16.73
N ALA A 11 17.69 -7.23 -16.27
CA ALA A 11 16.89 -7.94 -15.26
C ALA A 11 16.81 -7.15 -13.94
N ALA A 12 17.91 -6.54 -13.49
CA ALA A 12 17.93 -5.70 -12.29
C ALA A 12 17.02 -4.46 -12.42
N VAL A 13 17.02 -3.80 -13.59
CA VAL A 13 16.14 -2.66 -13.86
C VAL A 13 14.68 -3.08 -13.90
N LEU A 14 14.35 -4.20 -14.58
CA LEU A 14 12.99 -4.74 -14.58
C LEU A 14 12.51 -5.10 -13.18
N GLN A 15 13.40 -5.71 -12.39
CA GLN A 15 13.12 -6.09 -11.01
C GLN A 15 12.85 -4.86 -10.13
N LEU A 16 13.66 -3.80 -10.26
CA LEU A 16 13.44 -2.54 -9.58
C LEU A 16 12.12 -1.88 -10.01
N ALA A 17 11.83 -1.87 -11.31
CA ALA A 17 10.59 -1.33 -11.85
C ALA A 17 9.36 -2.06 -11.29
N LEU A 18 9.42 -3.39 -11.16
CA LEU A 18 8.35 -4.19 -10.56
C LEU A 18 8.12 -3.85 -9.09
N VAL A 19 9.20 -3.77 -8.29
CA VAL A 19 9.11 -3.38 -6.87
C VAL A 19 8.50 -2.00 -6.71
N MET A 20 8.95 -1.04 -7.52
CA MET A 20 8.42 0.32 -7.52
C MET A 20 6.94 0.35 -7.93
N HIS A 21 6.56 -0.41 -8.95
CA HIS A 21 5.17 -0.52 -9.39
C HIS A 21 4.27 -1.02 -8.27
N VAL A 22 4.62 -2.14 -7.63
CA VAL A 22 3.86 -2.71 -6.52
C VAL A 22 3.77 -1.72 -5.35
N ARG A 23 4.90 -1.15 -4.91
CA ARG A 23 4.90 -0.17 -3.82
C ARG A 23 4.00 1.02 -4.12
N ASN A 24 4.07 1.56 -5.33
CA ASN A 24 3.26 2.70 -5.73
C ASN A 24 1.77 2.36 -5.77
N THR A 25 1.39 1.19 -6.30
CA THR A 25 0.01 0.71 -6.29
C THR A 25 -0.52 0.54 -4.86
N LEU A 26 0.29 0.00 -3.94
CA LEU A 26 -0.11 -0.16 -2.54
C LEU A 26 -0.27 1.20 -1.83
N VAL A 27 0.63 2.15 -2.06
CA VAL A 27 0.53 3.53 -1.51
C VAL A 27 -0.73 4.22 -2.03
N ASP A 28 -1.03 4.08 -3.31
CA ASP A 28 -2.23 4.66 -3.94
C ASP A 28 -3.51 4.07 -3.33
N ALA A 29 -3.57 2.74 -3.18
CA ALA A 29 -4.69 2.07 -2.53
C ALA A 29 -4.85 2.48 -1.06
N ALA A 30 -3.75 2.56 -0.30
CA ALA A 30 -3.78 2.97 1.11
C ALA A 30 -4.23 4.42 1.27
N SER A 31 -3.77 5.34 0.42
CA SER A 31 -4.20 6.75 0.46
C SER A 31 -5.68 6.87 0.08
N SER A 32 -6.12 6.13 -0.95
CA SER A 32 -7.52 6.09 -1.37
C SER A 32 -8.42 5.53 -0.26
N GLY A 33 -8.00 4.47 0.42
CA GLY A 33 -8.71 3.90 1.57
C GLY A 33 -8.75 4.84 2.78
N ALA A 34 -7.65 5.52 3.08
CA ALA A 34 -7.62 6.53 4.14
C ALA A 34 -8.61 7.67 3.85
N ARG A 35 -8.62 8.18 2.61
CA ARG A 35 -9.58 9.22 2.20
C ARG A 35 -11.02 8.73 2.30
N TYR A 36 -11.27 7.47 1.92
CA TYR A 36 -12.58 6.86 1.98
C TYR A 36 -13.08 6.68 3.42
N GLY A 37 -12.24 6.13 4.31
CA GLY A 37 -12.57 5.90 5.72
C GLY A 37 -12.65 7.18 6.57
N ALA A 38 -12.11 8.30 6.07
CA ALA A 38 -12.19 9.60 6.71
C ALA A 38 -13.44 10.43 6.29
N LEU A 39 -14.29 9.90 5.40
CA LEU A 39 -15.57 10.53 5.06
C LEU A 39 -16.51 10.52 6.26
N ALA A 40 -17.39 11.52 6.37
CA ALA A 40 -18.27 11.70 7.53
C ALA A 40 -19.20 10.49 7.80
N ASP A 41 -19.66 9.81 6.76
CA ASP A 41 -20.56 8.65 6.86
C ASP A 41 -19.80 7.31 6.79
N ARG A 42 -18.48 7.32 7.01
CA ARG A 42 -17.62 6.15 6.91
C ARG A 42 -16.83 5.93 8.18
N THR A 43 -16.40 4.69 8.34
CA THR A 43 -15.56 4.25 9.45
C THR A 43 -14.13 3.97 8.97
N PRO A 44 -13.14 3.92 9.88
CA PRO A 44 -11.79 3.51 9.53
C PRO A 44 -11.76 2.10 8.91
N GLU A 45 -12.62 1.20 9.39
CA GLU A 45 -12.75 -0.16 8.89
C GLU A 45 -13.25 -0.18 7.44
N ASP A 46 -14.20 0.70 7.07
CA ASP A 46 -14.62 0.85 5.67
C ASP A 46 -13.45 1.24 4.77
N GLY A 47 -12.57 2.12 5.25
CA GLY A 47 -11.34 2.50 4.56
C GLY A 47 -10.36 1.34 4.39
N ALA A 48 -10.19 0.53 5.45
CA ALA A 48 -9.36 -0.67 5.40
C ALA A 48 -9.92 -1.72 4.42
N GLN A 49 -11.24 -1.97 4.45
CA GLN A 49 -11.89 -2.88 3.51
C GLN A 49 -11.77 -2.39 2.08
N ARG A 50 -12.01 -1.10 1.83
CA ARG A 50 -11.82 -0.50 0.49
C ARG A 50 -10.39 -0.66 -0.01
N THR A 51 -9.41 -0.50 0.87
CA THR A 51 -7.99 -0.74 0.53
C THR A 51 -7.77 -2.20 0.12
N ARG A 52 -8.32 -3.17 0.88
CA ARG A 52 -8.24 -4.60 0.55
C ARG A 52 -8.83 -4.89 -0.82
N ASP A 53 -9.99 -4.32 -1.14
CA ASP A 53 -10.66 -4.52 -2.43
C ASP A 53 -9.83 -3.95 -3.60
N LEU A 54 -9.26 -2.75 -3.45
CA LEU A 54 -8.42 -2.12 -4.48
C LEU A 54 -7.14 -2.91 -4.73
N ILE A 55 -6.49 -3.38 -3.66
CA ILE A 55 -5.28 -4.22 -3.78
C ILE A 55 -5.62 -5.58 -4.39
N GLY A 56 -6.71 -6.21 -3.94
CA GLY A 56 -7.16 -7.51 -4.45
C GLY A 56 -7.46 -7.45 -5.95
N ALA A 57 -8.10 -6.37 -6.41
CA ALA A 57 -8.41 -6.18 -7.83
C ALA A 57 -7.19 -5.92 -8.72
N THR A 58 -6.07 -5.45 -8.16
CA THR A 58 -4.88 -5.03 -8.93
C THR A 58 -3.70 -5.98 -8.82
N LEU A 59 -3.44 -6.51 -7.62
CA LEU A 59 -2.28 -7.35 -7.28
C LEU A 59 -2.68 -8.75 -6.80
N GLY A 60 -3.96 -8.97 -6.50
CA GLY A 60 -4.49 -10.23 -5.98
C GLY A 60 -4.45 -10.36 -4.45
N ASP A 61 -5.18 -11.34 -3.94
CA ASP A 61 -5.42 -11.52 -2.49
C ASP A 61 -4.15 -11.70 -1.66
N GLY A 62 -3.06 -12.19 -2.27
CA GLY A 62 -1.78 -12.36 -1.61
C GLY A 62 -1.21 -11.07 -1.00
N TYR A 63 -1.58 -9.91 -1.57
CA TYR A 63 -1.13 -8.57 -1.20
C TYR A 63 -2.12 -7.79 -0.31
N SER A 64 -3.38 -8.24 -0.20
CA SER A 64 -4.44 -7.54 0.56
C SER A 64 -4.69 -8.09 1.96
N ARG A 65 -3.94 -9.13 2.38
CA ARG A 65 -4.19 -9.85 3.64
C ARG A 65 -3.95 -9.01 4.90
N GLU A 66 -2.90 -8.20 4.91
CA GLU A 66 -2.51 -7.44 6.11
C GLU A 66 -2.71 -5.94 5.90
N VAL A 67 -3.96 -5.51 6.09
CA VAL A 67 -4.35 -4.09 6.07
C VAL A 67 -4.91 -3.72 7.44
N SER A 68 -4.31 -2.71 8.07
CA SER A 68 -4.74 -2.17 9.36
C SER A 68 -4.94 -0.67 9.27
N TYR A 69 -5.68 -0.12 10.21
CA TYR A 69 -5.87 1.32 10.34
C TYR A 69 -5.43 1.78 11.73
N ALA A 70 -5.02 3.05 11.81
CA ALA A 70 -4.71 3.70 13.07
C ALA A 70 -5.08 5.18 12.98
N GLU A 71 -5.54 5.73 14.10
CA GLU A 71 -5.59 7.16 14.27
C GLU A 71 -4.19 7.70 14.55
N GLN A 72 -3.81 8.76 13.86
CA GLN A 72 -2.54 9.46 14.08
C GLN A 72 -2.75 10.96 14.21
N TYR A 73 -1.81 11.62 14.88
CA TYR A 73 -1.75 13.06 14.97
C TYR A 73 -0.43 13.53 14.35
N SER A 74 -0.51 14.44 13.39
CA SER A 74 0.66 15.04 12.76
C SER A 74 0.43 16.53 12.62
N GLU A 75 1.39 17.35 13.07
CA GLU A 75 1.32 18.82 12.97
C GLU A 75 0.01 19.43 13.51
N GLY A 76 -0.55 18.83 14.57
CA GLY A 76 -1.83 19.26 15.17
C GLY A 76 -3.08 18.85 14.39
N GLN A 77 -2.93 18.08 13.31
CA GLN A 77 -4.04 17.52 12.53
C GLN A 77 -4.25 16.06 12.88
N ARG A 78 -5.53 15.69 13.07
CA ARG A 78 -5.96 14.30 13.24
C ARG A 78 -5.99 13.63 11.87
N LEU A 79 -5.40 12.45 11.74
CA LEU A 79 -5.25 11.71 10.50
C LEU A 79 -5.77 10.28 10.66
N LEU A 80 -6.48 9.78 9.63
CA LEU A 80 -6.63 8.35 9.42
C LEU A 80 -5.36 7.85 8.71
N GLN A 81 -4.65 6.92 9.33
CA GLN A 81 -3.62 6.14 8.66
C GLN A 81 -4.18 4.77 8.27
N ILE A 82 -4.01 4.37 7.02
CA ILE A 82 -4.08 2.97 6.58
C ILE A 82 -2.66 2.46 6.40
N ARG A 83 -2.35 1.29 6.99
CA ARG A 83 -1.08 0.59 6.86
C ARG A 83 -1.32 -0.73 6.13
N VAL A 84 -0.46 -1.01 5.14
CA VAL A 84 -0.47 -2.26 4.39
C VAL A 84 0.87 -2.95 4.53
N GLN A 85 0.85 -4.21 4.94
CA GLN A 85 1.99 -5.10 4.94
C GLN A 85 1.82 -6.14 3.83
N ALA A 86 2.81 -6.22 2.95
CA ALA A 86 2.72 -7.05 1.76
C ALA A 86 4.04 -7.78 1.48
N PRO A 87 4.00 -8.85 0.66
CA PRO A 87 5.21 -9.49 0.17
C PRO A 87 6.06 -8.53 -0.68
N LEU A 88 7.38 -8.62 -0.55
CA LEU A 88 8.29 -7.92 -1.46
C LEU A 88 8.41 -8.72 -2.77
N PRO A 89 8.05 -8.19 -3.95
CA PRO A 89 8.08 -8.96 -5.19
C PRO A 89 9.53 -9.13 -5.66
N VAL A 90 10.19 -10.25 -5.35
CA VAL A 90 11.60 -10.51 -5.69
C VAL A 90 11.78 -11.47 -6.87
N ALA A 91 10.75 -12.25 -7.19
CA ALA A 91 10.70 -13.13 -8.35
C ALA A 91 9.28 -13.12 -8.94
N GLY A 92 9.03 -12.20 -9.88
CA GLY A 92 7.65 -11.88 -10.28
C GLY A 92 6.87 -11.31 -9.08
N LEU A 93 5.60 -11.72 -8.89
CA LEU A 93 4.77 -11.31 -7.74
C LEU A 93 5.01 -12.15 -6.48
N LEU A 94 6.01 -13.04 -6.49
CA LEU A 94 6.36 -13.86 -5.33
C LEU A 94 7.50 -13.24 -4.54
N GLY A 95 7.46 -13.40 -3.23
CA GLY A 95 8.57 -13.09 -2.35
C GLY A 95 8.24 -13.18 -0.87
N PRO A 96 9.18 -12.83 0.01
CA PRO A 96 9.02 -12.96 1.45
C PRO A 96 7.87 -12.06 1.92
N GLY A 97 6.93 -12.64 2.67
CA GLY A 97 5.76 -11.94 3.21
C GLY A 97 6.14 -10.92 4.28
N GLY A 98 5.36 -9.84 4.40
CA GLY A 98 5.46 -8.85 5.48
C GLY A 98 6.70 -7.95 5.46
N VAL A 99 7.47 -7.94 4.37
CA VAL A 99 8.70 -7.12 4.27
C VAL A 99 8.43 -5.73 3.71
N LEU A 100 7.39 -5.58 2.86
CA LEU A 100 7.02 -4.29 2.29
C LEU A 100 5.90 -3.67 3.14
N GLU A 101 6.23 -2.64 3.89
CA GLU A 101 5.25 -1.80 4.59
C GLU A 101 5.03 -0.48 3.82
N VAL A 102 3.76 -0.14 3.61
CA VAL A 102 3.38 1.18 3.10
C VAL A 102 2.26 1.77 3.94
N THR A 103 2.17 3.10 3.92
CA THR A 103 1.14 3.85 4.62
C THR A 103 0.47 4.86 3.70
N GLY A 104 -0.80 5.12 3.95
CA GLY A 104 -1.58 6.18 3.34
C GLY A 104 -2.33 6.96 4.41
N HIS A 105 -2.46 8.26 4.21
CA HIS A 105 -3.04 9.17 5.20
C HIS A 105 -4.16 10.01 4.60
N ALA A 106 -5.12 10.37 5.44
CA ALA A 106 -6.14 11.36 5.13
C ALA A 106 -6.49 12.18 6.37
N LEU A 107 -6.86 13.44 6.16
CA LEU A 107 -7.37 14.31 7.22
C LEU A 107 -8.63 13.70 7.82
N TRP A 108 -8.60 13.48 9.11
CA TRP A 108 -9.76 13.05 9.87
C TRP A 108 -10.44 14.31 10.42
N PRO A 109 -11.67 14.64 10.00
CA PRO A 109 -12.37 15.83 10.50
C PRO A 109 -12.47 15.82 12.03
N ALA A 110 -11.92 16.86 12.67
CA ALA A 110 -12.04 17.02 14.10
C ALA A 110 -13.44 17.55 14.45
N GLY A 111 -14.30 16.64 14.93
CA GLY A 111 -15.55 16.91 15.67
C GLY A 111 -16.80 16.26 15.07
N ALA A 112 -17.85 15.89 15.81
CA ALA A 112 -18.20 15.73 17.26
C ALA A 112 -19.70 15.33 17.33
N PRO A 113 -20.32 14.90 18.46
CA PRO A 113 -19.86 14.11 19.61
C PRO A 113 -19.91 12.59 19.38
#